data_AF-A0A382X3P2-F1
#
_entry.id   AF-A0A382X3P2-F1
#
_cell.length_a   1.000
_cell.length_b   1.000
_cell.length_c   1.000
_cell.angle_alpha   90.00
_cell.angle_beta   90.00
_cell.angle_gamma   90.00
#
_symmetry.space_group_name_H-M   'P 1'
#
loop_
_entity.id
_entity.type
_entity.pdbx_description
1 polymer ?
#
loop_
_entity_poly.entity_id
_entity_poly.type
_entity_poly.pdbx_seq_one_letter_code
_entity_poly.pdbx_strand_id
1 'polypeptide(L)'
;MTKKTFAPFELKMTEQQAIDGLKSTYGDEFTAADVRAFATMNDIAYATVTKKIKKYRVAAGKWNLKVTQKSVENIEKSFKSPAAMPAVEKNLVPTKDDTFVKFGSFPDIKRIIGSKLFYPVFVTG
;
A
#
# COMPACT_ATOMS: atom_id res chain seq x y z
N MET A 1 12.20 16.05 -55.84
CA MET A 1 11.28 15.35 -54.92
C MET A 1 11.79 13.92 -54.75
N THR A 2 12.68 13.67 -53.80
CA THR A 2 13.23 12.33 -53.53
C THR A 2 12.40 11.66 -52.45
N LYS A 3 11.56 10.71 -52.84
CA LYS A 3 10.74 9.91 -51.93
C LYS A 3 11.67 9.04 -51.07
N LYS A 4 11.76 9.34 -49.78
CA LYS A 4 12.52 8.55 -48.82
C LYS A 4 11.71 7.29 -48.49
N THR A 5 12.07 6.17 -49.11
CA THR A 5 11.46 4.86 -48.83
C THR A 5 11.84 4.41 -47.43
N PHE A 6 10.85 4.27 -46.54
CA PHE A 6 11.05 3.74 -45.19
C PHE A 6 11.07 2.22 -45.28
N ALA A 7 12.25 1.60 -45.17
CA ALA A 7 12.36 0.17 -44.98
C ALA A 7 11.70 -0.22 -43.64
N PRO A 8 10.85 -1.25 -43.59
CA PRO A 8 10.26 -1.71 -42.34
C PRO A 8 11.38 -2.16 -41.40
N PHE A 9 11.35 -1.67 -40.16
CA PHE A 9 12.26 -2.10 -39.10
C PHE A 9 12.06 -3.60 -38.86
N GLU A 10 13.05 -4.40 -39.22
CA GLU A 10 13.07 -5.83 -38.89
C GLU A 10 13.18 -6.00 -37.37
N LEU A 11 12.22 -6.72 -36.81
CA LEU A 11 12.18 -7.03 -35.39
C LEU A 11 13.24 -8.10 -35.09
N LYS A 12 14.51 -7.68 -34.90
CA LYS A 12 15.66 -8.59 -34.69
C LYS A 12 15.50 -9.58 -33.50
N MET A 13 14.53 -9.37 -32.60
CA MET A 13 14.34 -10.18 -31.40
C MET A 13 12.89 -10.08 -30.92
N THR A 14 12.28 -11.15 -30.42
CA THR A 14 10.99 -11.13 -29.68
C THR A 14 11.19 -10.63 -28.24
N GLU A 15 10.10 -10.22 -27.56
CA GLU A 15 10.18 -9.71 -26.16
C GLU A 15 10.72 -10.80 -25.21
N GLN A 16 10.24 -12.03 -25.37
CA GLN A 16 10.61 -13.19 -24.55
C GLN A 16 12.08 -13.58 -24.74
N GLN A 17 12.59 -13.59 -25.98
CA GLN A 17 13.97 -13.96 -26.26
C GLN A 17 14.98 -12.96 -25.69
N ALA A 18 14.65 -11.66 -25.69
CA ALA A 18 15.47 -10.65 -25.04
C ALA A 18 15.51 -10.83 -23.51
N ILE A 19 14.36 -11.15 -22.91
CA ILE A 19 14.23 -11.39 -21.47
C ILE A 19 15.00 -12.64 -21.06
N ASP A 20 14.87 -13.74 -21.79
CA ASP A 20 15.54 -15.00 -21.50
C ASP A 20 17.06 -14.86 -21.64
N GLY A 21 17.53 -14.19 -22.71
CA GLY A 21 18.95 -13.90 -22.91
C GLY A 21 19.55 -13.02 -21.79
N LEU A 22 18.82 -11.98 -21.37
CA LEU A 22 19.23 -11.14 -20.24
C LEU A 22 19.24 -11.93 -18.92
N LYS A 23 18.23 -12.77 -18.69
CA LYS A 23 18.13 -13.60 -17.49
C LYS A 23 19.23 -14.64 -17.39
N SER A 24 19.55 -15.29 -18.50
CA SER A 24 20.63 -16.29 -18.57
C SER A 24 22.00 -15.67 -18.35
N THR A 25 22.23 -14.45 -18.86
CA THR A 25 23.55 -13.79 -18.81
C THR A 25 23.78 -13.03 -17.50
N TYR A 26 22.77 -12.33 -16.99
CA TYR A 26 22.90 -11.38 -15.88
C TYR A 26 22.02 -11.74 -14.65
N GLY A 27 21.19 -12.77 -14.75
CA GLY A 27 20.31 -13.20 -13.67
C GLY A 27 19.02 -12.39 -13.55
N ASP A 28 18.44 -12.38 -12.35
CA ASP A 28 17.13 -11.76 -12.09
C ASP A 28 17.21 -10.23 -11.93
N GLU A 29 18.40 -9.66 -11.75
CA GLU A 29 18.63 -8.23 -11.54
C GLU A 29 19.72 -7.72 -12.50
N PHE A 30 19.41 -6.65 -13.24
CA PHE A 30 20.35 -6.10 -14.21
C PHE A 30 20.25 -4.58 -14.33
N THR A 31 21.36 -3.97 -14.71
CA THR A 31 21.57 -2.51 -14.77
C THR A 31 21.61 -2.00 -16.21
N ALA A 32 21.62 -0.68 -16.37
CA ALA A 32 21.74 -0.04 -17.69
C ALA A 32 23.05 -0.38 -18.41
N ALA A 33 24.12 -0.67 -17.66
CA ALA A 33 25.38 -1.12 -18.24
C ALA A 33 25.22 -2.50 -18.88
N ASP A 34 24.53 -3.42 -18.19
CA ASP A 34 24.30 -4.79 -18.65
C ASP A 34 23.40 -4.83 -19.89
N VAL A 35 22.35 -4.00 -19.90
CA VAL A 35 21.47 -3.86 -21.07
C VAL A 35 22.21 -3.28 -22.27
N ARG A 36 23.18 -2.37 -22.05
CA ARG A 36 24.04 -1.84 -23.12
C ARG A 36 25.01 -2.91 -23.62
N ALA A 37 25.65 -3.66 -22.73
CA ALA A 37 26.54 -4.75 -23.09
C ALA A 37 25.79 -5.82 -23.91
N PHE A 38 24.59 -6.22 -23.47
CA PHE A 38 23.71 -7.13 -24.19
C PHE A 38 23.28 -6.59 -25.56
N ALA A 39 22.97 -5.29 -25.64
CA ALA A 39 22.63 -4.61 -26.89
C ALA A 39 23.80 -4.63 -27.89
N THR A 40 25.03 -4.39 -27.43
CA THR A 40 26.24 -4.47 -28.25
C THR A 40 26.52 -5.91 -28.70
N MET A 41 26.38 -6.90 -27.82
CA MET A 41 26.63 -8.31 -28.13
C MET A 41 25.67 -8.87 -29.20
N ASN A 42 24.43 -8.39 -29.24
CA ASN A 42 23.41 -8.89 -30.16
C ASN A 42 23.19 -7.99 -31.39
N ASP A 43 23.98 -6.92 -31.56
CA ASP A 43 23.79 -5.90 -32.60
C ASP A 43 22.35 -5.31 -32.61
N ILE A 44 21.82 -5.02 -31.41
CA ILE A 44 20.48 -4.47 -31.20
C ILE A 44 20.62 -3.07 -30.61
N ALA A 45 19.78 -2.13 -31.05
CA ALA A 45 19.72 -0.81 -30.43
C ALA A 45 19.25 -0.90 -28.97
N TYR A 46 19.94 -0.20 -28.06
CA TYR A 46 19.57 -0.09 -26.64
C TYR A 46 18.11 0.33 -26.42
N ALA A 47 17.60 1.23 -27.27
CA ALA A 47 16.21 1.69 -27.24
C ALA A 47 15.19 0.56 -27.49
N THR A 48 15.56 -0.46 -28.28
CA THR A 48 14.70 -1.61 -28.59
C THR A 48 14.65 -2.58 -27.42
N VAL A 49 15.80 -2.86 -26.80
CA VAL A 49 15.88 -3.73 -25.62
C VAL A 49 15.12 -3.10 -24.46
N THR A 50 15.37 -1.82 -24.15
CA THR A 50 14.68 -1.08 -23.07
C THR A 50 13.17 -0.98 -23.25
N LYS A 51 12.67 -0.86 -24.48
CA LYS A 51 11.22 -0.91 -24.76
C LYS A 51 10.61 -2.28 -24.42
N LYS A 52 11.32 -3.37 -24.69
CA LYS A 52 10.87 -4.75 -24.40
C LYS A 52 10.84 -5.05 -22.91
N ILE A 53 11.84 -4.63 -22.15
CA ILE A 53 11.95 -4.86 -20.70
C ILE A 53 11.24 -3.79 -19.84
N LYS A 54 10.48 -2.87 -20.45
CA LYS A 54 9.85 -1.74 -19.75
C LYS A 54 8.94 -2.18 -18.59
N LYS A 55 8.30 -3.35 -18.71
CA LYS A 55 7.40 -3.94 -17.69
C LYS A 55 8.12 -4.37 -16.40
N TYR A 56 9.44 -4.61 -16.48
CA TYR A 56 10.27 -5.07 -15.36
C TYR A 56 11.14 -3.96 -14.78
N ARG A 57 10.86 -2.70 -15.14
CA ARG A 57 11.61 -1.54 -14.67
C ARG A 57 11.22 -1.22 -13.23
N VAL A 58 12.20 -1.31 -12.32
CA VAL A 58 12.04 -0.98 -10.90
C VAL A 58 12.45 0.47 -10.64
N ALA A 59 13.59 0.90 -11.19
CA ALA A 59 14.11 2.27 -11.03
C ALA A 59 14.76 2.77 -12.33
N ALA A 60 15.24 4.02 -12.34
CA ALA A 60 16.01 4.53 -13.48
C ALA A 60 17.28 3.68 -13.68
N GLY A 61 17.36 2.99 -14.83
CA GLY A 61 18.52 2.15 -15.17
C GLY A 61 18.65 0.85 -14.38
N LYS A 62 17.61 0.40 -13.67
CA LYS A 62 17.58 -0.89 -12.96
C LYS A 62 16.31 -1.66 -13.28
N TRP A 63 16.47 -2.94 -13.58
CA TRP A 63 15.40 -3.88 -13.89
C TRP A 63 15.52 -5.13 -13.04
N ASN A 64 14.36 -5.68 -12.67
CA ASN A 64 14.29 -6.92 -11.91
C ASN A 64 13.14 -7.78 -12.45
N LEU A 65 13.44 -9.01 -12.84
CA LEU A 65 12.49 -9.97 -13.43
C LEU A 65 11.56 -10.61 -12.41
N LYS A 66 11.95 -10.61 -11.14
CA LYS A 66 11.19 -11.16 -10.01
C LYS A 66 10.16 -10.16 -9.47
N VAL A 67 10.45 -8.86 -9.55
CA VAL A 67 9.55 -7.78 -9.11
C VAL A 67 8.55 -7.47 -10.23
N THR A 68 7.48 -8.26 -10.28
CA THR A 68 6.34 -7.96 -11.15
C THR A 68 5.65 -6.69 -10.64
N GLN A 69 5.35 -5.72 -11.51
CA GLN A 69 4.62 -4.50 -11.17
C GLN A 69 3.27 -4.76 -10.44
N LYS A 70 2.69 -5.96 -10.63
CA LYS A 70 1.54 -6.46 -9.85
C LYS A 70 1.79 -6.52 -8.34
N SER A 71 3.02 -6.81 -7.90
CA SER A 71 3.35 -6.82 -6.47
C SER A 71 3.39 -5.42 -5.90
N VAL A 72 3.89 -4.43 -6.65
CA VAL A 72 3.91 -3.03 -6.18
C VAL A 72 2.48 -2.46 -6.14
N GLU A 73 1.67 -2.72 -7.17
CA GLU A 73 0.27 -2.26 -7.19
C GLU A 73 -0.61 -2.99 -6.17
N ASN A 74 -0.37 -4.28 -5.90
CA ASN A 74 -1.02 -4.99 -4.79
C ASN A 74 -0.53 -4.53 -3.42
N ILE A 75 0.73 -4.12 -3.29
CA ILE A 75 1.26 -3.54 -2.06
C ILE A 75 0.63 -2.16 -1.83
N GLU A 76 0.51 -1.32 -2.86
CA GLU A 76 -0.17 -0.03 -2.76
C GLU A 76 -1.68 -0.18 -2.50
N LYS A 77 -2.34 -1.17 -3.12
CA LYS A 77 -3.75 -1.51 -2.84
C LYS A 77 -3.97 -2.16 -1.48
N SER A 78 -2.99 -2.92 -0.96
CA SER A 78 -3.05 -3.47 0.40
C SER A 78 -2.71 -2.41 1.45
N PHE A 79 -1.87 -1.43 1.11
CA PHE A 79 -1.53 -0.30 1.97
C PHE A 79 -2.64 0.77 2.00
N LYS A 80 -3.34 0.97 0.88
CA LYS A 80 -4.58 1.77 0.78
C LYS A 80 -5.84 1.00 1.16
N SER A 81 -5.78 -0.32 1.29
CA SER A 81 -6.87 -1.06 1.92
C SER A 81 -6.92 -0.57 3.35
N PRO A 82 -8.08 -0.08 3.83
CA PRO A 82 -8.19 0.42 5.18
C PRO A 82 -7.72 -0.69 6.11
N ALA A 83 -6.60 -0.43 6.80
CA ALA A 83 -6.08 -1.32 7.82
C ALA A 83 -7.22 -1.55 8.80
N ALA A 84 -7.72 -2.79 8.84
CA ALA A 84 -8.69 -3.25 9.82
C ALA A 84 -9.99 -2.40 9.89
N MET A 85 -11.01 -2.74 9.09
CA MET A 85 -12.38 -2.63 9.62
C MET A 85 -12.67 -3.87 10.47
N PRO A 86 -12.47 -3.79 11.80
CA PRO A 86 -13.45 -4.34 12.71
C PRO A 86 -13.82 -3.23 13.68
N ALA A 87 -14.70 -2.33 13.25
CA ALA A 87 -15.38 -1.46 14.17
C ALA A 87 -16.79 -1.31 13.65
N VAL A 88 -17.62 -2.33 13.91
CA VAL A 88 -18.92 -1.99 14.49
C VAL A 88 -18.62 -0.87 15.47
N GLU A 89 -19.19 0.31 15.27
CA GLU A 89 -19.18 1.39 16.26
C GLU A 89 -19.85 0.82 17.52
N LYS A 90 -19.10 0.03 18.27
CA LYS A 90 -19.44 -0.33 19.63
C LYS A 90 -19.24 0.98 20.35
N ASN A 91 -20.34 1.67 20.57
CA ASN A 91 -20.38 2.80 21.46
C ASN A 91 -19.84 2.28 22.81
N LEU A 92 -18.55 2.47 23.07
CA LEU A 92 -17.88 2.03 24.30
C LEU A 92 -18.29 2.90 25.50
N VAL A 93 -19.19 3.85 25.27
CA VAL A 93 -19.83 4.65 26.29
C VAL A 93 -21.07 3.89 26.76
N PRO A 94 -21.09 3.43 28.02
CA PRO A 94 -22.30 2.86 28.60
C PRO A 94 -23.43 3.91 28.52
N THR A 95 -24.60 3.50 28.04
CA THR A 95 -25.80 4.34 28.08
C THR A 95 -26.08 4.68 29.54
N LYS A 96 -26.30 5.96 29.85
CA LYS A 96 -26.70 6.37 31.19
C LYS A 96 -28.05 5.72 31.49
N ASP A 97 -28.08 4.90 32.54
CA ASP A 97 -29.31 4.30 33.06
C ASP A 97 -29.94 5.29 34.05
N ASP A 98 -31.17 5.71 33.77
CA ASP A 98 -31.91 6.68 34.61
C ASP A 98 -32.25 6.13 36.01
N THR A 99 -32.10 4.81 36.23
CA THR A 99 -32.29 4.15 37.52
C THR A 99 -30.99 3.94 38.30
N PHE A 100 -29.83 4.31 37.72
CA PHE A 100 -28.54 4.13 38.38
C PHE A 100 -28.36 5.09 39.56
N VAL A 101 -28.50 4.56 40.78
CA VAL A 101 -28.15 5.26 42.01
C VAL A 101 -26.65 5.09 42.25
N LYS A 102 -25.88 6.15 41.96
CA LYS A 102 -24.43 6.15 42.20
C LYS A 102 -24.11 5.91 43.68
N PHE A 103 -23.19 5.00 43.95
CA PHE A 103 -22.65 4.80 45.29
C PHE A 103 -21.81 6.01 45.71
N GLY A 104 -22.13 6.59 46.86
CA GLY A 104 -21.35 7.67 47.46
C GLY A 104 -22.16 8.94 47.77
N SER A 105 -21.42 10.03 48.04
CA SER A 105 -21.89 11.29 48.64
C SER A 105 -23.36 11.65 48.38
N PHE A 106 -24.23 11.29 49.33
CA PHE A 106 -25.66 11.65 49.36
C PHE A 106 -25.83 13.17 49.46
N PRO A 107 -26.22 13.87 48.37
CA PRO A 107 -26.37 15.33 48.40
C PRO A 107 -27.49 15.75 49.35
N ASP A 108 -28.52 14.92 49.51
CA ASP A 108 -29.66 15.17 50.38
C ASP A 108 -29.25 15.18 51.85
N ILE A 109 -28.40 14.23 52.28
CA ILE A 109 -27.82 14.19 53.63
C ILE A 109 -26.99 15.46 53.88
N LYS A 110 -26.17 15.88 52.92
CA LYS A 110 -25.38 17.12 53.04
C LYS A 110 -26.27 18.36 53.19
N ARG A 111 -27.39 18.41 52.47
CA ARG A 111 -28.36 19.52 52.56
C ARG A 111 -29.09 19.54 53.91
N ILE A 112 -29.43 18.37 54.46
CA ILE A 112 -30.08 18.25 55.77
C ILE A 112 -29.14 18.67 56.89
N ILE A 113 -27.88 18.24 56.84
CA ILE A 113 -26.86 18.67 57.80
C ILE A 113 -26.65 20.19 57.71
N GLY A 114 -26.60 20.75 56.49
CA GLY A 114 -26.44 22.19 56.28
C GLY A 114 -27.65 23.02 56.74
N SER A 115 -28.87 22.49 56.61
CA SER A 115 -30.10 23.18 57.00
C SER A 115 -30.38 23.10 58.51
N LYS A 116 -29.69 22.21 59.25
CA LYS A 116 -29.90 21.95 60.69
C LYS A 116 -31.35 21.59 61.06
N LEU A 117 -32.13 21.14 60.08
CA LEU A 117 -33.52 20.73 60.24
C LEU A 117 -33.57 19.21 60.25
N PHE A 118 -34.46 18.64 61.06
CA PHE A 118 -34.68 17.20 61.07
C PHE A 118 -35.62 16.83 59.92
N TYR A 119 -35.11 16.07 58.95
CA TYR A 119 -35.88 15.60 57.80
C TYR A 119 -35.56 14.13 57.50
N PRO A 120 -36.57 13.25 57.39
CA PRO A 120 -36.35 11.83 57.11
C PRO A 120 -35.90 11.64 55.66
N VAL A 121 -34.87 10.81 55.45
CA VAL A 121 -34.39 10.41 54.12
C VAL A 121 -34.08 8.91 54.09
N PHE A 122 -34.38 8.27 52.97
CA PHE A 122 -34.11 6.87 52.74
C PHE A 122 -32.73 6.71 52.08
N VAL A 123 -31.85 5.96 52.73
CA VAL A 123 -30.51 5.64 52.21
C VAL A 123 -30.56 4.22 51.67
N THR A 124 -30.44 4.07 50.36
CA THR A 124 -30.30 2.76 49.71
C THR A 124 -28.82 2.42 49.57
N GLY A 125 -28.45 1.17 49.84
CA GLY A 125 -27.11 0.62 49.61
C GLY A 125 -27.08 -0.39 48.49
#